data_AF-A0A5T1VQN7-F1
#
_entry.id   AF-A0A5T1VQN7-F1
#
_cell.length_a   1.000
_cell.length_b   1.000
_cell.length_c   1.000
_cell.angle_alpha   90.00
_cell.angle_beta   90.00
_cell.angle_gamma   90.00
#
_symmetry.space_group_name_H-M   'P 1'
#
loop_
_entity.id
_entity.type
_entity.pdbx_description
1 polymer ?
#
loop_
_entity_poly.entity_id
_entity_poly.type
_entity_poly.pdbx_seq_one_letter_code
_entity_poly.pdbx_strand_id
1 'polypeptide(L)' 'MQLNELNCVILCGGKSSRMGQDKSKLILKNQNLTQFQVEKFSKIFKNVYVSAKEDKFENHFSLIKDSLEFEVYSPML' A
#
# COMPACT_ATOMS: atom_id res chain seq x y z
N MET A 1 21.62 3.66 11.62
CA MET A 1 20.18 3.35 11.69
C MET A 1 19.96 2.00 11.04
N GLN A 2 19.37 1.04 11.75
CA GLN A 2 19.05 -0.25 11.15
C GLN A 2 17.67 -0.17 10.47
N LEU A 3 17.49 -0.83 9.32
CA LEU A 3 16.23 -0.77 8.57
C LEU A 3 15.05 -1.36 9.37
N ASN A 4 15.32 -2.34 10.24
CA ASN A 4 14.31 -2.95 11.11
C ASN A 4 13.68 -1.95 12.11
N GLU A 5 14.34 -0.85 12.46
CA GLU A 5 13.86 0.21 13.35
C GLU A 5 13.00 1.26 12.62
N LEU A 6 12.97 1.22 11.28
CA LEU A 6 12.17 2.13 10.46
C LEU A 6 10.78 1.55 10.16
N ASN A 7 9.82 2.45 9.97
CA ASN A 7 8.51 2.09 9.43
C ASN A 7 8.58 2.08 7.90
N CYS A 8 8.06 1.03 7.27
CA CYS A 8 7.85 0.98 5.83
C CYS A 8 6.40 1.33 5.51
N VAL A 9 6.19 2.23 4.55
CA VAL A 9 4.86 2.60 4.07
C VAL A 9 4.77 2.30 2.57
N ILE A 10 3.87 1.39 2.21
CA ILE A 10 3.58 1.03 0.82
C ILE A 10 2.41 1.92 0.35
N LEU A 11 2.65 2.68 -0.73
CA LEU A 11 1.70 3.67 -1.25
C LEU A 11 0.77 3.02 -2.28
N CYS A 12 -0.52 2.86 -1.92
CA CYS A 12 -1.55 2.18 -2.72
C CYS A 12 -2.74 3.08 -3.13
N GLY A 13 -2.65 4.40 -2.93
CA GLY A 13 -3.74 5.37 -3.18
C GLY A 13 -3.94 5.85 -4.63
N GLY A 14 -3.16 5.35 -5.59
CA GLY A 14 -3.23 5.78 -6.99
C GLY A 14 -4.46 5.26 -7.75
N LYS A 15 -5.06 6.11 -8.60
CA LYS A 15 -6.28 5.81 -9.39
C LYS A 15 -6.12 4.68 -10.42
N SER A 16 -4.89 4.25 -10.71
CA SER A 16 -4.60 3.19 -11.71
C SER A 16 -5.20 3.44 -13.11
N SER A 17 -5.50 4.69 -13.46
CA SER A 17 -6.23 5.06 -14.70
C SER A 17 -5.56 4.57 -15.98
N ARG A 18 -4.23 4.52 -16.01
CA ARG A 18 -3.44 4.01 -17.15
C ARG A 18 -3.55 2.49 -17.34
N MET A 19 -3.93 1.73 -16.31
CA MET A 19 -4.05 0.27 -16.39
C MET A 19 -5.45 -0.22 -16.74
N GLY A 20 -6.46 0.66 -16.73
CA GLY A 20 -7.86 0.28 -17.01
C GLY A 20 -8.53 -0.60 -15.94
N GLN A 21 -7.78 -1.04 -14.92
CA GLN A 21 -8.25 -1.84 -13.79
C GLN A 21 -7.48 -1.48 -12.51
N ASP A 22 -8.03 -1.84 -11.34
CA ASP A 22 -7.35 -1.60 -10.07
C ASP A 22 -6.03 -2.38 -10.00
N LYS A 23 -4.91 -1.67 -10.05
CA LYS A 23 -3.55 -2.24 -10.05
C LYS A 23 -3.28 -3.08 -8.80
N SER A 24 -3.93 -2.76 -7.67
CA SER A 24 -3.72 -3.53 -6.43
C SER A 24 -4.29 -4.95 -6.51
N LYS A 25 -5.17 -5.23 -7.46
CA LYS A 25 -5.75 -6.56 -7.72
C LYS A 25 -4.98 -7.38 -8.75
N LEU A 26 -3.92 -6.83 -9.34
CA LEU A 26 -3.07 -7.59 -10.26
C LEU A 26 -2.43 -8.77 -9.55
N ILE A 27 -2.61 -9.94 -10.13
CA ILE A 27 -2.02 -11.17 -9.64
C ILE A 27 -0.57 -11.23 -10.13
N LEU A 28 0.36 -11.32 -9.18
CA LEU A 28 1.76 -11.60 -9.41
C LEU A 28 2.11 -12.94 -8.77
N LYS A 29 2.51 -13.90 -9.61
CA LYS A 29 2.91 -15.29 -9.27
C LYS A 29 1.85 -16.18 -8.63
N ASN A 30 0.99 -15.67 -7.73
CA ASN A 30 -0.21 -16.29 -7.14
C ASN A 30 -0.89 -15.37 -6.09
N GLN A 31 -0.41 -14.14 -5.92
CA GLN A 31 -0.93 -13.20 -4.93
C GLN A 31 -1.09 -11.81 -5.53
N ASN A 32 -1.91 -10.97 -4.91
CA ASN A 32 -2.05 -9.60 -5.39
C ASN A 32 -0.75 -8.80 -5.20
N LEU A 33 -0.55 -7.75 -6.01
CA LEU A 33 0.68 -6.95 -5.98
C LEU A 33 0.99 -6.38 -4.58
N THR A 34 -0.05 -6.00 -3.82
CA THR A 34 0.12 -5.42 -2.48
C THR A 34 0.62 -6.47 -1.50
N GLN A 35 0.05 -7.67 -1.52
CA GLN A 35 0.51 -8.81 -0.73
C GLN A 35 1.99 -9.13 -1.01
N PHE A 36 2.37 -9.19 -2.28
CA PHE A 36 3.77 -9.44 -2.66
C PHE A 36 4.73 -8.40 -2.07
N GLN A 37 4.33 -7.12 -2.08
CA GLN A 37 5.14 -6.04 -1.53
C GLN A 37 5.22 -6.11 0.00
N VAL A 38 4.10 -6.34 0.68
CA VAL A 38 4.06 -6.52 2.15
C VAL A 38 4.98 -7.65 2.58
N GLU A 39 4.85 -8.84 1.99
CA GLU A 39 5.70 -10.00 2.32
C GLU A 39 7.19 -9.75 2.06
N LYS A 40 7.51 -9.04 0.98
CA LYS A 40 8.90 -8.68 0.66
C LYS A 40 9.48 -7.76 1.71
N PHE A 41 8.75 -6.73 2.14
CA PHE A 41 9.25 -5.72 3.06
C PHE A 41 9.18 -6.13 4.54
N SER A 42 8.27 -7.03 4.92
CA SER A 42 8.22 -7.60 6.28
C SER A 42 9.47 -8.42 6.63
N LYS A 43 10.29 -8.79 5.65
CA LYS A 43 11.61 -9.42 5.87
C LYS A 43 12.71 -8.42 6.25
N ILE A 44 12.44 -7.12 6.08
CA ILE A 44 13.42 -6.03 6.20
C ILE A 44 13.03 -5.07 7.34
N PHE A 45 11.75 -4.71 7.41
CA PHE A 45 11.19 -3.74 8.35
C PHE A 45 10.32 -4.43 9.40
N LYS A 46 10.41 -4.00 10.66
CA LYS A 46 9.55 -4.53 11.74
C LYS A 46 8.08 -4.15 11.54
N ASN A 47 7.83 -2.93 11.07
CA ASN A 47 6.49 -2.41 10.85
C ASN A 47 6.32 -2.07 9.36
N VAL A 48 5.29 -2.66 8.76
CA VAL A 48 4.90 -2.40 7.36
C VAL A 48 3.44 -1.95 7.34
N TYR A 49 3.19 -0.78 6.76
CA TYR A 49 1.87 -0.20 6.61
C TYR A 49 1.50 -0.07 5.14
N VAL A 50 0.21 -0.14 4.86
CA VAL A 50 -0.35 0.12 3.54
C VAL A 50 -1.13 1.42 3.59
N SER A 51 -0.72 2.41 2.81
CA SER A 51 -1.45 3.68 2.67
C SER A 51 -2.44 3.58 1.51
N ALA A 52 -3.73 3.71 1.82
CA ALA A 52 -4.80 3.63 0.83
C ALA A 52 -6.01 4.48 1.25
N LYS A 53 -6.74 5.02 0.26
CA LYS A 53 -7.96 5.82 0.48
C LYS A 53 -9.06 5.04 1.20
N GLU A 54 -9.22 3.79 0.81
CA GLU A 54 -10.24 2.88 1.32
C GLU A 54 -9.60 1.52 1.62
N ASP A 55 -10.25 0.76 2.50
CA ASP A 55 -9.85 -0.63 2.72
C ASP A 55 -10.42 -1.53 1.62
N LYS A 56 -9.60 -1.72 0.59
CA LYS A 56 -9.83 -2.65 -0.51
C LYS A 56 -9.12 -4.00 -0.33
N PHE A 57 -8.64 -4.27 0.88
CA PHE A 57 -7.81 -5.42 1.22
C PHE A 57 -8.45 -6.30 2.29
N GLU A 58 -9.75 -6.17 2.55
CA GLU A 58 -10.49 -7.04 3.47
C GLU A 58 -9.86 -7.13 4.87
N ASN A 59 -9.30 -6.02 5.38
CA ASN A 59 -8.55 -5.94 6.64
C ASN A 59 -7.31 -6.85 6.75
N HIS A 60 -6.74 -7.29 5.62
CA HIS A 60 -5.52 -8.12 5.63
C HIS A 60 -4.24 -7.36 6.05
N PHE A 61 -4.25 -6.02 6.05
CA PHE A 61 -3.06 -5.20 6.32
C PHE A 61 -3.30 -4.12 7.37
N SER A 62 -2.21 -3.65 7.98
CA SER A 62 -2.23 -2.43 8.80
C SER A 62 -2.36 -1.20 7.89
N LEU A 63 -3.58 -0.67 7.78
CA LEU A 63 -3.88 0.46 6.89
C LEU A 63 -3.61 1.83 7.54
N ILE A 64 -3.03 2.72 6.75
CA ILE A 64 -3.06 4.17 6.97
C ILE A 64 -4.06 4.74 5.97
N LYS A 65 -5.19 5.24 6.47
CA LYS A 65 -6.23 5.85 5.63
C LYS A 65 -5.98 7.34 5.49
N ASP A 66 -6.37 7.89 4.34
CA ASP A 66 -6.44 9.33 4.17
C ASP A 66 -7.46 9.90 5.18
N SER A 67 -7.13 11.05 5.78
CA SER A 67 -8.10 11.76 6.61
C SER A 67 -9.14 12.43 5.72
N LEU A 68 -10.43 12.23 6.05
CA LEU A 68 -11.56 12.83 5.34
C LEU A 68 -11.63 14.37 5.52
N GLU A 69 -10.85 14.92 6.45
CA GLU A 69 -10.79 16.35 6.73
C GLU A 69 -10.03 17.13 5.64
N PHE A 70 -9.23 16.45 4.82
CA PHE A 70 -8.37 17.08 3.81
C PHE A 70 -8.84 16.73 2.39
N GLU A 71 -9.17 17.76 1.61
CA GLU A 71 -9.53 17.59 0.18
C GLU A 71 -8.32 17.60 -0.75
N VAL A 72 -7.16 18.08 -0.27
CA VAL A 72 -5.93 18.18 -1.05
C VAL A 72 -5.06 16.95 -0.79
N TYR A 73 -4.74 16.23 -1.86
CA TYR A 73 -3.84 15.08 -1.83
C TYR A 73 -2.55 15.39 -2.59
N SER A 74 -1.45 14.80 -2.14
CA SER A 74 -0.17 14.91 -2.85
C SER A 74 -0.35 14.41 -4.30
N PRO A 75 0.02 15.19 -5.32
CA PRO A 75 0.04 14.71 -6.69
C PRO A 75 1.18 13.70 -6.77
N MET A 76 0.86 12.41 -6.61
CA MET A 76 1.82 11.35 -6.88
C MET A 76 2.08 11.33 -8.40
N LEU A 77 3.21 11.93 -8.78
CA LEU A 77 3.75 12.01 -10.14
C LEU A 77 3.92 10.61 -10.75
#